data_AF-A0A6A4PNZ2-F1
#
_entry.id   AF-A0A6A4PNZ2-F1
#
_cell.length_a   1.000
_cell.length_b   1.000
_cell.length_c   1.000
_cell.angle_alpha   90.00
_cell.angle_beta   90.00
_cell.angle_gamma   90.00
#
_symmetry.space_group_name_H-M   'P 1'
#
loop_
_entity.id
_entity.type
_entity.pdbx_description
1 polymer ?
#
loop_
_entity_poly.entity_id
_entity_poly.type
_entity_poly.pdbx_seq_one_letter_code
_entity_poly.pdbx_strand_id
1 'polypeptide(L)' 'MNIPSFIVRIDSQKHIDFSLTSPLGGGRPGRVKRRNQKAAAKKASGGDGDEEEEDED' A
#
# COMPACT_ATOMS: atom_id res chain seq x y z
N MET A 1 -10.05 -1.19 10.97
CA MET A 1 -11.48 -0.92 10.75
C MET A 1 -11.63 -0.23 9.40
N ASN A 2 -12.55 -0.67 8.56
CA ASN A 2 -12.73 -0.18 7.18
C ASN A 2 -14.17 0.30 6.88
N ILE A 3 -15.01 0.47 7.91
CA ILE A 3 -16.40 0.92 7.78
C ILE A 3 -16.50 2.37 8.26
N PRO A 4 -16.93 3.34 7.40
CA PRO A 4 -17.03 4.75 7.78
C PRO A 4 -18.10 5.05 8.83
N SER A 5 -19.14 4.22 8.93
CA SER A 5 -20.24 4.35 9.89
C SER A 5 -19.97 3.70 11.25
N PHE A 6 -18.73 3.29 11.53
CA PHE A 6 -18.38 2.73 12.83
C PHE A 6 -18.47 3.79 13.94
N ILE A 7 -19.32 3.53 14.95
CA ILE A 7 -19.48 4.44 16.10
C ILE A 7 -18.29 4.27 17.04
N VAL A 8 -17.50 5.32 17.21
CA VAL A 8 -16.33 5.32 18.10
C VAL A 8 -16.73 5.63 19.54
N ARG A 9 -16.34 4.76 20.47
CA ARG A 9 -16.48 5.00 21.92
C ARG A 9 -15.50 6.09 22.38
N ILE A 10 -15.91 6.92 23.35
CA ILE A 10 -15.09 8.02 23.91
C ILE A 10 -13.67 7.57 24.26
N ASP A 11 -13.53 6.45 24.97
CA ASP A 11 -12.21 5.92 25.41
C ASP A 11 -11.30 5.50 24.23
N SER A 12 -11.90 5.21 23.09
CA SER A 12 -11.22 4.75 21.87
C SER A 12 -10.88 5.87 20.90
N GLN A 13 -11.41 7.08 21.10
CA GLN A 13 -11.13 8.24 20.23
C GLN A 13 -9.64 8.54 20.13
N LYS A 14 -8.89 8.39 21.24
CA LYS A 14 -7.43 8.61 21.28
C LYS A 14 -6.60 7.57 20.52
N HIS A 15 -7.20 6.48 20.07
CA HIS A 15 -6.53 5.41 19.36
C HIS A 15 -6.87 5.40 17.86
N ILE A 16 -7.51 6.45 17.35
CA ILE A 16 -7.76 6.61 15.93
C ILE A 16 -6.47 7.13 15.27
N ASP A 17 -5.82 6.27 14.50
CA ASP A 17 -4.69 6.61 13.65
C ASP A 17 -4.66 5.66 12.44
N PHE A 18 -3.75 5.89 11.50
CA PHE A 18 -3.47 4.94 10.44
C PHE A 18 -3.04 3.59 11.01
N SER A 19 -3.43 2.51 10.32
CA SER A 19 -2.86 1.18 10.58
C SER A 19 -1.34 1.23 10.44
N LEU A 20 -0.62 0.47 11.28
CA LEU A 20 0.82 0.27 11.17
C LEU A 20 1.25 -0.26 9.78
N THR A 21 0.35 -0.96 9.10
CA THR A 21 0.60 -1.49 7.75
C THR A 21 0.20 -0.53 6.63
N SER A 22 -0.46 0.58 6.95
CA SER A 22 -0.93 1.55 5.95
C SER A 22 0.25 2.28 5.31
N PRO A 23 0.30 2.43 3.98
CA PRO A 23 1.32 3.21 3.30
C PRO A 23 1.39 4.67 3.77
N LEU A 24 0.27 5.21 4.27
CA LEU A 24 0.19 6.59 4.78
C LEU A 24 0.72 6.72 6.22
N GLY A 25 0.76 5.62 6.98
CA GLY A 25 1.27 5.56 8.35
C GLY A 25 2.71 5.04 8.46
N GLY A 26 3.49 5.09 7.37
CA GLY A 26 4.85 4.56 7.32
C GLY A 26 4.96 3.07 6.96
N GLY A 27 3.84 2.42 6.62
CA GLY A 27 3.82 1.06 6.09
C GLY A 27 4.38 0.94 4.66
N ARG A 28 4.39 -0.29 4.15
CA ARG A 28 4.96 -0.60 2.83
C ARG A 28 4.20 0.14 1.70
N PRO A 29 4.89 0.57 0.62
CA PRO A 29 4.23 1.13 -0.55
C PRO A 29 3.13 0.22 -1.12
N GLY A 30 1.99 0.82 -1.50
CA GLY A 30 0.86 0.11 -2.12
C GLY A 30 1.22 -0.58 -3.44
N ARG A 31 0.34 -1.48 -3.91
CA ARG A 31 0.56 -2.35 -5.08
C ARG A 31 1.07 -1.57 -6.31
N VAL A 32 0.37 -0.51 -6.72
CA VAL A 32 0.74 0.32 -7.88
C VAL A 32 2.11 0.97 -7.71
N LYS A 33 2.39 1.56 -6.54
CA LYS A 33 3.70 2.20 -6.27
C LYS A 33 4.83 1.16 -6.28
N ARG A 34 4.59 -0.04 -5.74
CA ARG A 34 5.54 -1.15 -5.78
C ARG A 34 5.77 -1.67 -7.20
N ARG A 35 4.72 -1.82 -8.01
CA ARG A 35 4.83 -2.19 -9.44
C ARG A 35 5.69 -1.18 -10.20
N ASN A 36 5.42 0.11 -10.01
CA ASN A 36 6.18 1.16 -10.68
C ASN A 36 7.65 1.21 -10.22
N GLN A 37 7.92 0.97 -8.93
CA GLN A 37 9.31 0.85 -8.42
C GLN A 37 10.04 -0.35 -9.01
N LYS A 38 9.39 -1.52 -9.09
CA LYS A 38 9.96 -2.71 -9.75
C LYS A 38 10.27 -2.42 -11.23
N ALA A 39 9.33 -1.81 -11.95
CA ALA A 39 9.52 -1.42 -13.34
C ALA A 39 10.68 -0.42 -13.51
N ALA A 40 10.77 0.59 -12.64
CA ALA A 40 11.87 1.55 -12.66
C ALA A 40 13.23 0.90 -12.37
N ALA A 41 13.29 -0.02 -11.40
CA ALA A 41 14.51 -0.77 -11.08
C ALA A 41 14.95 -1.67 -12.25
N LYS A 42 14.02 -2.40 -12.88
CA LYS A 42 14.28 -3.23 -14.07
C LYS A 42 14.80 -2.40 -15.25
N LYS A 43 14.18 -1.23 -15.50
CA LYS A 43 14.64 -0.28 -16.52
C LYS A 43 16.04 0.26 -16.20
N ALA A 44 16.31 0.60 -14.94
CA ALA A 44 17.63 1.07 -14.52
C ALA A 44 18.72 -0.01 -14.64
N SER A 45 18.35 -1.29 -14.50
CA SER A 45 19.27 -2.42 -14.71
C SER A 45 19.38 -2.88 -16.17
N GLY A 46 18.83 -2.14 -17.13
CA GLY A 46 18.93 -2.46 -18.57
C GLY A 46 18.08 -3.64 -19.03
N GLY A 47 17.10 -4.08 -18.24
CA GLY A 47 16.14 -5.11 -18.63
C GLY A 47 15.02 -4.50 -19.47
N ASP A 48 15.12 -4.66 -20.79
CA ASP A 48 14.01 -4.43 -21.72
C ASP A 48 13.07 -5.65 -21.66
N GLY A 49 11.78 -5.44 -21.43
CA GLY A 49 10.84 -6.53 -21.20
C GLY A 49 9.56 -6.05 -20.52
N ASP A 50 8.67 -5.54 -21.37
CA ASP A 50 7.22 -5.57 -21.19
C ASP A 50 6.78 -6.94 -20.65
N GLU A 51 5.84 -6.95 -19.70
CA GLU A 51 4.91 -8.05 -19.44
C GLU A 51 4.02 -7.70 -18.24
N GLU A 52 2.78 -7.36 -18.60
CA GLU A 52 1.60 -7.51 -17.78
C GLU A 52 1.46 -8.98 -17.36
N GLU A 53 1.83 -9.35 -16.13
CA GLU A 53 1.32 -10.58 -15.49
C GLU A 53 1.61 -10.60 -13.98
N GLU A 54 0.73 -11.29 -13.26
CA GLU A 54 0.73 -11.62 -11.83
C GLU A 54 0.41 -10.50 -10.82
N ASP A 55 -0.89 -10.35 -10.56
CA ASP A 55 -1.40 -10.45 -9.18
C ASP A 55 -2.79 -11.13 -9.21
N GLU A 56 -2.87 -12.38 -9.68
CA GLU A 56 -3.88 -13.35 -9.21
C GLU A 56 -3.40 -13.87 -7.84
N ASP A 57 -3.80 -13.16 -6.78
CA ASP A 57 -4.00 -13.61 -5.38
C ASP A 57 -4.38 -12.40 -4.49
#